data_AF-A0A928JG89-F1
#
_entry.id   AF-A0A928JG89-F1
#
_cell.length_a   1.000
_cell.length_b   1.000
_cell.length_c   1.000
_cell.angle_alpha   90.00
_cell.angle_beta   90.00
_cell.angle_gamma   90.00
#
_symmetry.space_group_name_H-M   'P 1'
#
loop_
_entity.id
_entity.type
_entity.pdbx_description
1 polymer ?
#
loop_
_entity_poly.entity_id
_entity_poly.type
_entity_poly.pdbx_seq_one_letter_code
_entity_poly.pdbx_strand_id
1 'polypeptide(L)'
;MTNRDRFRAVLNFEKPDDRLPMIEWAGWWDKTVRAWREQGLPETLGWGEIAPFLGLDQHVQYWLPHTGPGCPSPAFNGGSIMEDEEGYEAILPYLYPDRSADGAMADMARRKKEHDAGEYPIWITLEGGFWFPRRLFGIEGHLYSFYDYPELYHRILGDLADYELRLLERVYKILTPDFMTFAEDMSYNNGPMLSEECFDEFLLPFYRKVVPFIREHGTKVLVDTDGDVTRMIPWLRRAGIEGVLPLERQAGVDLPALREAYPDFLFIGAFDKMTMRKSEEAMRGEFDRLFPVMKTGGFIPSVDHQTPPDCPLERYRAFVSMLREYGEKAVREG
;
A
#
# COMPACT_ATOMS: atom_id res chain seq x y z
N MET A 1 -15.57 -9.44 17.97
CA MET A 1 -14.31 -8.92 17.42
C MET A 1 -14.57 -7.59 16.72
N THR A 2 -13.77 -6.56 17.00
CA THR A 2 -13.84 -5.29 16.27
C THR A 2 -13.17 -5.41 14.89
N ASN A 3 -13.31 -4.40 14.03
CA ASN A 3 -12.63 -4.36 12.74
C ASN A 3 -11.11 -4.40 12.91
N ARG A 4 -10.57 -3.55 13.78
CA ARG A 4 -9.13 -3.51 14.07
C ARG A 4 -8.60 -4.83 14.64
N ASP A 5 -9.39 -5.51 15.48
CA ASP A 5 -9.00 -6.82 16.02
C ASP A 5 -8.83 -7.86 14.90
N ARG A 6 -9.74 -7.90 13.91
CA ARG A 6 -9.60 -8.82 12.75
C ARG A 6 -8.31 -8.53 11.99
N PHE A 7 -8.01 -7.26 11.76
CA PHE A 7 -6.78 -6.82 11.10
C PHE A 7 -5.54 -7.33 11.84
N ARG A 8 -5.47 -7.05 13.14
CA ARG A 8 -4.34 -7.44 13.98
C ARG A 8 -4.18 -8.95 14.06
N ALA A 9 -5.28 -9.70 14.17
CA ALA A 9 -5.23 -11.15 14.17
C ALA A 9 -4.59 -11.65 12.86
N VAL A 10 -5.12 -11.23 11.71
CA VAL A 10 -4.58 -11.67 10.41
C VAL A 10 -3.12 -11.26 10.23
N LEU A 11 -2.73 -10.01 10.55
CA LEU A 11 -1.35 -9.53 10.42
C LEU A 11 -0.36 -10.22 11.37
N ASN A 12 -0.85 -10.92 12.40
CA ASN A 12 -0.03 -11.71 13.32
C ASN A 12 -0.18 -13.23 13.08
N PHE A 13 -0.73 -13.64 11.94
CA PHE A 13 -1.01 -15.05 11.61
C PHE A 13 -1.93 -15.74 12.63
N GLU A 14 -2.73 -14.95 13.32
CA GLU A 14 -3.79 -15.41 14.20
C GLU A 14 -5.11 -15.44 13.44
N LYS A 15 -6.04 -16.18 13.99
CA LYS A 15 -7.34 -16.44 13.39
C LYS A 15 -8.39 -15.51 14.00
N PRO A 16 -9.09 -14.68 13.20
CA PRO A 16 -10.25 -13.95 13.67
C PRO A 16 -11.38 -14.86 14.14
N ASP A 17 -12.26 -14.36 15.02
CA ASP A 17 -13.36 -15.16 15.58
C ASP A 17 -14.51 -15.43 14.58
N ASP A 18 -14.70 -14.55 13.60
CA ASP A 18 -15.87 -14.56 12.72
C ASP A 18 -15.54 -14.59 11.23
N ARG A 19 -14.71 -13.67 10.74
CA ARG A 19 -14.30 -13.58 9.34
C ARG A 19 -12.97 -12.84 9.17
N LEU A 20 -12.37 -12.96 7.99
CA LEU A 20 -11.25 -12.11 7.57
C LEU A 20 -11.67 -10.64 7.42
N PRO A 21 -10.72 -9.68 7.50
CA PRO A 21 -10.96 -8.30 7.15
C PRO A 21 -11.40 -8.15 5.69
N MET A 22 -12.35 -7.26 5.46
CA MET A 22 -12.94 -7.01 4.15
C MET A 22 -12.68 -5.56 3.76
N ILE A 23 -11.50 -5.26 3.20
CA ILE A 23 -11.16 -3.90 2.77
C ILE A 23 -11.00 -3.77 1.27
N GLU A 24 -11.16 -2.54 0.83
CA GLU A 24 -10.67 -2.04 -0.44
C GLU A 24 -9.39 -1.26 -0.16
N TRP A 25 -8.21 -1.83 -0.45
CA TRP A 25 -6.94 -1.12 -0.19
C TRP A 25 -6.68 -0.02 -1.24
N ALA A 26 -7.15 -0.24 -2.48
CA ALA A 26 -7.01 0.68 -3.58
C ALA A 26 -8.35 1.39 -3.82
N GLY A 27 -8.42 2.66 -3.43
CA GLY A 27 -9.61 3.47 -3.71
C GLY A 27 -10.02 3.39 -5.18
N TRP A 28 -11.34 3.39 -5.44
CA TRP A 28 -11.88 3.26 -6.78
C TRP A 28 -11.44 4.39 -7.72
N TRP A 29 -11.52 4.18 -9.04
CA TRP A 29 -11.40 5.31 -9.96
C TRP A 29 -12.57 6.28 -9.77
N ASP A 30 -12.32 7.57 -9.98
CA ASP A 30 -13.39 8.57 -9.99
C ASP A 30 -14.45 8.24 -11.06
N LYS A 31 -14.02 7.70 -12.20
CA LYS A 31 -14.89 7.18 -13.27
C LYS A 31 -15.75 6.01 -12.79
N THR A 32 -15.19 5.07 -12.02
CA THR A 32 -15.94 3.93 -11.45
C THR A 32 -17.05 4.44 -10.52
N VAL A 33 -16.71 5.34 -9.61
CA VAL A 33 -17.69 5.90 -8.66
C VAL A 33 -18.78 6.69 -9.38
N ARG A 34 -18.44 7.48 -10.41
CA ARG A 34 -19.43 8.17 -11.25
C ARG A 34 -20.39 7.19 -11.93
N ALA A 35 -19.87 6.14 -12.55
CA ALA A 35 -20.69 5.11 -13.18
C ALA A 35 -21.61 4.41 -12.15
N TRP A 36 -21.13 4.16 -10.93
CA TRP A 36 -21.95 3.57 -9.88
C TRP A 36 -23.06 4.50 -9.38
N ARG A 37 -22.85 5.82 -9.38
CA ARG A 37 -23.91 6.79 -9.03
C ARG A 37 -25.06 6.71 -10.02
N GLU A 38 -24.77 6.60 -11.31
CA GLU A 38 -25.78 6.36 -12.35
C GLU A 38 -26.51 5.01 -12.17
N GLN A 39 -25.88 4.06 -11.46
CA GLN A 39 -26.43 2.73 -11.15
C GLN A 39 -27.06 2.65 -9.75
N GLY A 40 -27.25 3.77 -9.06
CA GLY A 40 -27.95 3.84 -7.76
C GLY A 40 -27.07 3.89 -6.52
N LEU A 41 -25.75 4.13 -6.65
CA LEU A 41 -24.93 4.56 -5.50
C LEU A 41 -25.37 5.97 -5.08
N PRO A 42 -25.75 6.21 -3.81
CA PRO A 42 -26.25 7.53 -3.41
C PRO A 42 -25.21 8.64 -3.62
N GLU A 43 -25.63 9.73 -4.26
CA GLU A 43 -24.73 10.87 -4.53
C GLU A 43 -24.28 11.61 -3.27
N THR A 44 -25.04 11.48 -2.18
CA THR A 44 -24.75 12.12 -0.89
C THR A 44 -23.58 11.47 -0.15
N LEU A 45 -23.14 10.27 -0.55
CA LEU A 45 -22.01 9.60 0.10
C LEU A 45 -20.70 10.30 -0.27
N GLY A 46 -19.99 10.76 0.75
CA GLY A 46 -18.59 11.13 0.68
C GLY A 46 -17.71 9.91 0.45
N TRP A 47 -16.45 10.14 0.03
CA TRP A 47 -15.51 9.09 -0.35
C TRP A 47 -15.34 8.00 0.74
N GLY A 48 -15.15 8.43 1.99
CA GLY A 48 -14.97 7.52 3.13
C GLY A 48 -16.23 6.76 3.55
N GLU A 49 -17.40 7.12 3.03
CA GLU A 49 -18.68 6.49 3.36
C GLU A 49 -19.08 5.40 2.35
N ILE A 50 -18.44 5.37 1.17
CA ILE A 50 -18.73 4.39 0.13
C ILE A 50 -18.38 2.97 0.59
N ALA A 51 -17.21 2.76 1.20
CA ALA A 51 -16.79 1.41 1.62
C ALA A 51 -17.74 0.80 2.68
N PRO A 52 -18.08 1.50 3.78
CA PRO A 52 -19.08 1.01 4.73
C PRO A 52 -20.45 0.79 4.09
N PHE A 53 -20.88 1.67 3.18
CA PHE A 53 -22.16 1.52 2.48
C PHE A 53 -22.21 0.27 1.59
N LEU A 54 -21.08 -0.13 1.00
CA LEU A 54 -20.97 -1.35 0.20
C LEU A 54 -20.79 -2.61 1.07
N GLY A 55 -20.59 -2.45 2.39
CA GLY A 55 -20.44 -3.55 3.34
C GLY A 55 -18.99 -3.98 3.58
N LEU A 56 -18.03 -3.13 3.21
CA LEU A 56 -16.61 -3.29 3.53
C LEU A 56 -16.29 -2.69 4.91
N ASP A 57 -15.22 -3.19 5.51
CA ASP A 57 -14.62 -2.63 6.70
C ASP A 57 -13.96 -1.28 6.38
N GLN A 58 -14.10 -0.34 7.31
CA GLN A 58 -13.44 0.96 7.20
C GLN A 58 -11.96 0.83 7.55
N HIS A 59 -11.08 1.52 6.85
CA HIS A 59 -9.72 1.79 7.28
C HIS A 59 -9.42 3.27 7.03
N VAL A 60 -8.41 3.81 7.72
CA VAL A 60 -7.96 5.19 7.51
C VAL A 60 -6.50 5.15 7.07
N GLN A 61 -6.23 5.67 5.87
CA GLN A 61 -4.89 5.81 5.34
C GLN A 61 -4.42 7.26 5.43
N TYR A 62 -3.16 7.45 5.82
CA TYR A 62 -2.47 8.73 5.72
C TYR A 62 -1.28 8.63 4.78
N TRP A 63 -1.25 9.52 3.79
CA TRP A 63 -0.04 9.81 3.01
C TRP A 63 0.65 11.00 3.65
N LEU A 64 1.84 10.79 4.22
CA LEU A 64 2.55 11.88 4.86
C LEU A 64 3.21 12.77 3.80
N PRO A 65 3.10 14.11 3.92
CA PRO A 65 3.63 15.01 2.91
C PRO A 65 5.15 15.13 3.04
N HIS A 66 5.82 15.06 1.88
CA HIS A 66 7.27 15.23 1.76
C HIS A 66 7.67 16.52 1.03
N THR A 67 6.68 17.29 0.59
CA THR A 67 6.85 18.57 -0.08
C THR A 67 6.02 19.66 0.59
N GLY A 68 6.45 20.90 0.41
CA GLY A 68 5.87 22.08 1.02
C GLY A 68 5.20 23.02 0.04
N PRO A 69 4.51 24.05 0.56
CA PRO A 69 3.99 25.13 -0.26
C PRO A 69 5.09 25.72 -1.15
N GLY A 70 4.82 25.82 -2.45
CA GLY A 70 5.76 26.36 -3.43
C GLY A 70 6.72 25.34 -4.06
N CYS A 71 6.68 24.07 -3.65
CA CYS A 71 7.40 23.02 -4.36
C CYS A 71 6.95 22.96 -5.83
N PRO A 72 7.88 22.91 -6.81
CA PRO A 72 7.53 22.75 -8.21
C PRO A 72 6.70 21.48 -8.46
N SER A 73 5.85 21.54 -9.49
CA SER A 73 5.12 20.38 -10.00
C SER A 73 5.67 19.99 -11.37
N PRO A 74 5.70 18.69 -11.72
CA PRO A 74 6.14 18.26 -13.03
C PRO A 74 5.16 18.73 -14.11
N ALA A 75 5.66 18.97 -15.32
CA ALA A 75 4.86 19.45 -16.45
C ALA A 75 3.78 18.45 -16.92
N PHE A 76 3.98 17.16 -16.64
CA PHE A 76 3.07 16.06 -16.95
C PHE A 76 3.27 14.92 -15.95
N ASN A 77 2.35 13.94 -15.93
CA ASN A 77 2.45 12.79 -15.05
C ASN A 77 3.71 11.96 -15.37
N GLY A 78 4.59 11.77 -14.38
CA GLY A 78 5.88 11.08 -14.55
C GLY A 78 7.01 11.96 -15.08
N GLY A 79 6.79 13.27 -15.25
CA GLY A 79 7.85 14.23 -15.56
C GLY A 79 8.75 14.54 -14.36
N SER A 80 9.90 15.14 -14.62
CA SER A 80 10.87 15.57 -13.61
C SER A 80 10.52 16.94 -13.02
N ILE A 81 11.08 17.23 -11.85
CA ILE A 81 11.17 18.57 -11.26
C ILE A 81 12.61 19.02 -10.98
N MET A 82 13.58 18.11 -11.18
CA MET A 82 15.02 18.36 -11.18
C MET A 82 15.72 17.37 -12.13
N GLU A 83 16.95 17.69 -12.53
CA GLU A 83 17.73 16.85 -13.46
C GLU A 83 19.13 16.48 -12.92
N ASP A 84 19.63 17.23 -11.93
CA ASP A 84 20.99 17.10 -11.40
C ASP A 84 21.08 17.65 -9.95
N GLU A 85 22.31 17.79 -9.43
CA GLU A 85 22.58 18.30 -8.08
C GLU A 85 22.19 19.77 -7.90
N GLU A 86 22.42 20.63 -8.91
CA GLU A 86 22.00 22.04 -8.84
C GLU A 86 20.46 22.14 -8.77
N GLY A 87 19.77 21.32 -9.54
CA GLY A 87 18.32 21.17 -9.48
C GLY A 87 17.84 20.68 -8.10
N TYR A 88 18.52 19.71 -7.50
CA TYR A 88 18.19 19.25 -6.15
C TYR A 88 18.34 20.37 -5.12
N GLU A 89 19.45 21.11 -5.14
CA GLU A 89 19.67 22.25 -4.25
C GLU A 89 18.61 23.34 -4.43
N ALA A 90 18.17 23.59 -5.66
CA ALA A 90 17.13 24.58 -5.94
C ALA A 90 15.76 24.19 -5.35
N ILE A 91 15.44 22.90 -5.28
CA ILE A 91 14.15 22.42 -4.75
C ILE A 91 14.21 22.04 -3.26
N LEU A 92 15.40 21.78 -2.70
CA LEU A 92 15.60 21.34 -1.32
C LEU A 92 14.87 22.21 -0.27
N PRO A 93 14.80 23.56 -0.39
CA PRO A 93 14.03 24.39 0.55
C PRO A 93 12.53 24.07 0.63
N TYR A 94 11.98 23.38 -0.37
CA TYR A 94 10.57 22.96 -0.41
C TYR A 94 10.37 21.49 -0.03
N LEU A 95 11.45 20.73 0.12
CA LEU A 95 11.40 19.32 0.52
C LEU A 95 11.46 19.21 2.05
N TYR A 96 10.90 18.11 2.57
CA TYR A 96 10.97 17.76 3.99
C TYR A 96 10.43 18.81 5.00
N PRO A 97 9.33 19.53 4.71
CA PRO A 97 8.80 20.54 5.63
C PRO A 97 8.00 19.91 6.78
N ASP A 98 8.55 19.95 8.00
CA ASP A 98 7.88 19.41 9.19
C ASP A 98 6.42 19.89 9.33
N ARG A 99 6.16 21.17 9.04
CA ARG A 99 4.82 21.77 9.19
C ARG A 99 3.78 21.24 8.21
N SER A 100 4.17 20.68 7.07
CA SER A 100 3.19 20.13 6.11
C SER A 100 2.42 18.96 6.72
N ALA A 101 3.02 18.22 7.65
CA ALA A 101 2.37 17.09 8.30
C ALA A 101 1.41 17.48 9.44
N ASP A 102 1.37 18.76 9.87
CA ASP A 102 0.57 19.19 11.04
C ASP A 102 -0.92 18.85 10.91
N GLY A 103 -1.48 18.97 9.71
CA GLY A 103 -2.87 18.62 9.43
C GLY A 103 -3.16 17.13 9.64
N ALA A 104 -2.26 16.26 9.17
CA ALA A 104 -2.35 14.81 9.37
C ALA A 104 -2.22 14.45 10.86
N MET A 105 -1.26 15.05 11.57
CA MET A 105 -1.07 14.84 13.01
C MET A 105 -2.31 15.26 13.81
N ALA A 106 -2.90 16.40 13.48
CA ALA A 106 -4.13 16.87 14.13
C ALA A 106 -5.32 15.93 13.86
N ASP A 107 -5.43 15.37 12.64
CA ASP A 107 -6.47 14.39 12.32
C ASP A 107 -6.26 13.05 13.05
N MET A 108 -5.03 12.53 13.07
CA MET A 108 -4.67 11.33 13.85
C MET A 108 -5.04 11.51 15.33
N ALA A 109 -4.74 12.67 15.93
CA ALA A 109 -5.08 12.95 17.32
C ALA A 109 -6.59 12.96 17.57
N ARG A 110 -7.40 13.46 16.62
CA ARG A 110 -8.87 13.41 16.71
C ARG A 110 -9.40 11.98 16.61
N ARG A 111 -8.83 11.17 15.72
CA ARG A 111 -9.26 9.78 15.45
C ARG A 111 -8.77 8.76 16.45
N LYS A 112 -7.73 9.10 17.23
CA LYS A 112 -7.08 8.20 18.20
C LYS A 112 -8.08 7.41 19.05
N LYS A 113 -9.10 8.08 19.59
CA LYS A 113 -10.08 7.43 20.48
C LYS A 113 -10.85 6.30 19.79
N GLU A 114 -11.30 6.52 18.56
CA GLU A 114 -12.06 5.53 17.78
C GLU A 114 -11.15 4.37 17.32
N HIS A 115 -9.94 4.71 16.89
CA HIS A 115 -8.91 3.74 16.56
C HIS A 115 -8.54 2.85 17.75
N ASP A 116 -8.32 3.42 18.94
CA ASP A 116 -8.03 2.69 20.17
C ASP A 116 -9.23 1.85 20.65
N ALA A 117 -10.45 2.26 20.32
CA ALA A 117 -11.67 1.48 20.56
C ALA A 117 -11.88 0.33 19.54
N GLY A 118 -11.06 0.26 18.49
CA GLY A 118 -11.05 -0.82 17.51
C GLY A 118 -11.96 -0.61 16.28
N GLU A 119 -12.52 0.59 16.12
CA GLU A 119 -13.46 0.91 15.02
C GLU A 119 -12.83 0.71 13.63
N TYR A 120 -11.55 1.07 13.49
CA TYR A 120 -10.80 0.90 12.24
C TYR A 120 -9.28 0.82 12.48
N PRO A 121 -8.56 0.08 11.62
CA PRO A 121 -7.11 0.15 11.59
C PRO A 121 -6.64 1.49 11.00
N ILE A 122 -5.44 1.91 11.42
CA ILE A 122 -4.74 3.02 10.77
C ILE A 122 -3.58 2.46 9.97
N TRP A 123 -3.53 2.90 8.71
CA TRP A 123 -2.46 2.67 7.73
C TRP A 123 -1.75 3.99 7.45
N ILE A 124 -0.42 3.98 7.45
CA ILE A 124 0.37 5.13 7.00
C ILE A 124 1.24 4.72 5.81
N THR A 125 1.26 5.56 4.78
CA THR A 125 2.13 5.39 3.63
C THR A 125 3.25 6.42 3.67
N LEU A 126 4.46 5.89 3.64
CA LEU A 126 5.75 6.56 3.57
C LEU A 126 6.23 6.61 2.13
N GLU A 127 7.22 7.45 1.85
CA GLU A 127 7.81 7.54 0.52
C GLU A 127 8.96 6.55 0.36
N GLY A 128 8.92 5.83 -0.75
CA GLY A 128 9.91 4.81 -1.05
C GLY A 128 11.26 5.32 -1.52
N GLY A 129 12.29 4.50 -1.34
CA GLY A 129 13.65 4.77 -1.82
C GLY A 129 13.78 4.68 -3.35
N PHE A 130 12.83 4.03 -4.04
CA PHE A 130 12.75 4.06 -5.50
C PHE A 130 11.78 5.15 -5.97
N TRP A 131 10.61 5.22 -5.33
CA TRP A 131 9.54 6.15 -5.73
C TRP A 131 9.88 7.62 -5.50
N PHE A 132 10.49 7.99 -4.38
CA PHE A 132 10.78 9.39 -4.09
C PHE A 132 11.77 9.99 -5.11
N PRO A 133 12.93 9.37 -5.38
CA PRO A 133 13.80 9.81 -6.48
C PRO A 133 13.10 9.83 -7.84
N ARG A 134 12.19 8.89 -8.14
CA ARG A 134 11.35 8.91 -9.36
C ARG A 134 10.48 10.16 -9.44
N ARG A 135 9.91 10.64 -8.32
CA ARG A 135 9.13 11.89 -8.33
C ARG A 135 9.99 13.13 -8.58
N LEU A 136 11.28 13.07 -8.26
CA LEU A 136 12.21 14.18 -8.46
C LEU A 136 12.78 14.20 -9.89
N PHE A 137 13.35 13.09 -10.34
CA PHE A 137 13.99 12.95 -11.66
C PHE A 137 13.02 12.58 -12.80
N GLY A 138 11.76 12.31 -12.50
CA GLY A 138 10.82 11.71 -13.46
C GLY A 138 11.12 10.23 -13.71
N ILE A 139 10.29 9.57 -14.52
CA ILE A 139 10.39 8.10 -14.73
C ILE A 139 11.71 7.69 -15.36
N GLU A 140 12.11 8.35 -16.45
CA GLU A 140 13.30 7.96 -17.21
C GLU A 140 14.59 8.40 -16.51
N GLY A 141 14.69 9.68 -16.14
CA GLY A 141 15.90 10.23 -15.51
C GLY A 141 16.28 9.51 -14.21
N HIS A 142 15.29 9.02 -13.48
CA HIS A 142 15.49 8.22 -12.27
C HIS A 142 16.21 6.89 -12.50
N LEU A 143 15.94 6.21 -13.61
CA LEU A 143 16.60 4.94 -13.90
C LEU A 143 18.08 5.15 -14.26
N TYR A 144 18.41 6.29 -14.87
CA TYR A 144 19.79 6.68 -15.15
C TYR A 144 20.51 7.22 -13.91
N SER A 145 19.81 7.83 -12.95
CA SER A 145 20.45 8.48 -11.81
C SER A 145 21.18 7.54 -10.85
N PHE A 146 20.88 6.23 -10.88
CA PHE A 146 21.70 5.21 -10.21
C PHE A 146 23.16 5.18 -10.70
N TYR A 147 23.42 5.60 -11.95
CA TYR A 147 24.72 5.55 -12.59
C TYR A 147 25.31 6.93 -12.83
N ASP A 148 24.47 7.88 -13.24
CA ASP A 148 24.91 9.23 -13.59
C ASP A 148 25.14 10.10 -12.34
N TYR A 149 24.39 9.84 -11.26
CA TYR A 149 24.41 10.64 -10.03
C TYR A 149 24.36 9.80 -8.74
N PRO A 150 25.22 8.77 -8.56
CA PRO A 150 25.12 7.86 -7.43
C PRO A 150 25.30 8.56 -6.08
N GLU A 151 26.20 9.54 -5.97
CA GLU A 151 26.40 10.31 -4.73
C GLU A 151 25.16 11.14 -4.37
N LEU A 152 24.55 11.78 -5.37
CA LEU A 152 23.31 12.53 -5.18
C LEU A 152 22.15 11.61 -4.81
N TYR A 153 22.06 10.43 -5.41
CA TYR A 153 21.03 9.44 -5.07
C TYR A 153 21.14 9.04 -3.60
N HIS A 154 22.36 8.72 -3.13
CA HIS A 154 22.61 8.43 -1.72
C HIS A 154 22.23 9.60 -0.81
N ARG A 155 22.53 10.84 -1.22
CA ARG A 155 22.16 12.04 -0.47
C ARG A 155 20.65 12.19 -0.36
N ILE A 156 19.92 12.07 -1.47
CA ILE A 156 18.45 12.14 -1.49
C ILE A 156 17.84 11.12 -0.53
N LEU A 157 18.34 9.89 -0.54
CA LEU A 157 17.86 8.83 0.35
C LEU A 157 18.25 9.06 1.81
N GLY A 158 19.43 9.62 2.06
CA GLY A 158 19.85 10.03 3.40
C GLY A 158 18.91 11.06 4.00
N ASP A 159 18.65 12.13 3.24
CA ASP A 159 17.76 13.24 3.61
C ASP A 159 16.31 12.76 3.79
N LEU A 160 15.82 11.89 2.89
CA LEU A 160 14.51 11.25 3.00
C LEU A 160 14.39 10.43 4.28
N ALA A 161 15.34 9.53 4.55
CA ALA A 161 15.30 8.70 5.76
C ALA A 161 15.31 9.54 7.04
N ASP A 162 16.12 10.60 7.11
CA ASP A 162 16.15 11.49 8.27
C ASP A 162 14.83 12.22 8.45
N TYR A 163 14.16 12.62 7.38
CA TYR A 163 12.85 13.24 7.47
C TYR A 163 11.75 12.25 7.88
N GLU A 164 11.74 11.04 7.31
CA GLU A 164 10.76 10.02 7.68
C GLU A 164 10.87 9.64 9.15
N LEU A 165 12.08 9.49 9.69
CA LEU A 165 12.28 9.25 11.12
C LEU A 165 11.70 10.40 11.97
N ARG A 166 11.90 11.67 11.58
CA ARG A 166 11.29 12.82 12.28
C ARG A 166 9.76 12.79 12.22
N LEU A 167 9.19 12.40 11.09
CA LEU A 167 7.74 12.24 10.94
C LEU A 167 7.21 11.10 11.83
N LEU A 168 7.89 9.95 11.81
CA LEU A 168 7.52 8.77 12.59
C LEU A 168 7.58 9.05 14.09
N GLU A 169 8.59 9.77 14.58
CA GLU A 169 8.66 10.22 15.98
C GLU A 169 7.41 11.01 16.41
N ARG A 170 6.84 11.81 15.49
CA ARG A 170 5.62 12.58 15.76
C ARG A 170 4.38 11.70 15.71
N VAL A 171 4.29 10.79 14.74
CA VAL A 171 3.20 9.82 14.64
C VAL A 171 3.10 9.00 15.92
N TYR A 172 4.20 8.38 16.38
CA TYR A 172 4.19 7.49 17.54
C TYR A 172 3.93 8.20 18.87
N LYS A 173 4.14 9.52 18.96
CA LYS A 173 3.69 10.34 20.10
C LYS A 173 2.17 10.46 20.18
N ILE A 174 1.45 10.22 19.08
CA ILE A 174 0.00 10.33 18.98
C ILE A 174 -0.63 8.94 19.06
N LEU A 175 -0.25 8.03 18.17
CA LEU A 175 -0.82 6.69 18.07
C LEU A 175 0.14 5.69 17.42
N THR A 176 -0.18 4.40 17.57
CA THR A 176 0.53 3.31 16.90
C THR A 176 -0.34 2.79 15.76
N PRO A 177 0.06 3.00 14.49
CA PRO A 177 -0.64 2.43 13.34
C PRO A 177 -0.48 0.92 13.30
N ASP A 178 -1.44 0.23 12.71
CA ASP A 178 -1.46 -1.23 12.65
C ASP A 178 -0.46 -1.76 11.60
N PHE A 179 -0.33 -1.02 10.49
CA PHE A 179 0.71 -1.27 9.49
C PHE A 179 1.09 0.01 8.75
N MET A 180 2.25 -0.05 8.09
CA MET A 180 2.78 0.97 7.20
C MET A 180 3.14 0.36 5.85
N THR A 181 3.08 1.19 4.82
CA THR A 181 3.68 0.86 3.53
C THR A 181 4.72 1.89 3.15
N PHE A 182 5.77 1.48 2.47
CA PHE A 182 6.47 2.38 1.57
C PHE A 182 5.73 2.37 0.23
N ALA A 183 5.37 3.55 -0.26
CA ALA A 183 4.93 3.70 -1.63
C ALA A 183 6.12 3.45 -2.54
N GLU A 184 6.08 2.36 -3.28
CA GLU A 184 7.05 2.00 -4.28
C GLU A 184 6.35 1.68 -5.60
N ASP A 185 7.12 1.67 -6.66
CA ASP A 185 6.75 1.06 -7.93
C ASP A 185 8.04 0.48 -8.45
N MET A 186 8.55 -0.54 -7.76
CA MET A 186 9.86 -1.13 -8.09
C MET A 186 9.73 -2.25 -9.12
N SER A 187 8.51 -2.70 -9.44
CA SER A 187 8.28 -3.81 -10.35
C SER A 187 7.44 -3.39 -11.56
N TYR A 188 7.52 -4.20 -12.60
CA TYR A 188 6.64 -4.19 -13.76
C TYR A 188 6.24 -5.64 -14.07
N ASN A 189 5.52 -5.87 -15.17
CA ASN A 189 4.96 -7.20 -15.47
C ASN A 189 5.98 -8.35 -15.54
N ASN A 190 7.28 -8.08 -15.74
CA ASN A 190 8.31 -9.13 -15.84
C ASN A 190 9.35 -9.07 -14.70
N GLY A 191 9.03 -8.41 -13.60
CA GLY A 191 9.88 -8.39 -12.40
C GLY A 191 10.32 -6.99 -11.96
N PRO A 192 11.39 -6.91 -11.14
CA PRO A 192 12.01 -5.66 -10.72
C PRO A 192 12.47 -4.77 -11.90
N MET A 193 12.30 -3.46 -11.77
CA MET A 193 12.85 -2.42 -12.66
C MET A 193 14.29 -2.02 -12.32
N LEU A 194 14.82 -2.53 -11.21
CA LEU A 194 16.23 -2.38 -10.80
C LEU A 194 16.85 -3.75 -10.54
N SER A 195 18.18 -3.82 -10.61
CA SER A 195 18.91 -5.04 -10.26
C SER A 195 19.01 -5.23 -8.74
N GLU A 196 19.38 -6.43 -8.31
CA GLU A 196 19.62 -6.72 -6.90
C GLU A 196 20.79 -5.88 -6.36
N GLU A 197 21.81 -5.65 -7.19
CA GLU A 197 22.97 -4.85 -6.85
C GLU A 197 22.59 -3.38 -6.61
N CYS A 198 21.76 -2.78 -7.48
CA CYS A 198 21.24 -1.43 -7.26
C CYS A 198 20.36 -1.37 -6.00
N PHE A 199 19.55 -2.40 -5.74
CA PHE A 199 18.77 -2.46 -4.51
C PHE A 199 19.69 -2.49 -3.28
N ASP A 200 20.70 -3.35 -3.27
CA ASP A 200 21.62 -3.54 -2.16
C ASP A 200 22.50 -2.30 -1.90
N GLU A 201 22.91 -1.60 -2.96
CA GLU A 201 23.72 -0.38 -2.87
C GLU A 201 22.89 0.81 -2.40
N PHE A 202 21.77 1.11 -3.06
CA PHE A 202 21.07 2.37 -2.87
C PHE A 202 19.92 2.27 -1.86
N LEU A 203 19.04 1.27 -2.02
CA LEU A 203 17.76 1.22 -1.31
C LEU A 203 17.87 0.49 0.03
N LEU A 204 18.65 -0.58 0.11
CA LEU A 204 18.81 -1.37 1.31
C LEU A 204 19.34 -0.55 2.50
N PRO A 205 20.33 0.37 2.36
CA PRO A 205 20.75 1.23 3.45
C PRO A 205 19.63 2.16 3.95
N PHE A 206 18.81 2.71 3.05
CA PHE A 206 17.65 3.53 3.38
C PHE A 206 16.66 2.75 4.25
N TYR A 207 16.22 1.56 3.81
CA TYR A 207 15.29 0.76 4.59
C TYR A 207 15.90 0.30 5.91
N ARG A 208 17.19 -0.06 5.95
CA ARG A 208 17.88 -0.43 7.20
C ARG A 208 17.95 0.70 8.22
N LYS A 209 17.82 1.96 7.79
CA LYS A 209 17.73 3.12 8.69
C LYS A 209 16.31 3.31 9.23
N VAL A 210 15.28 3.15 8.39
CA VAL A 210 13.89 3.47 8.75
C VAL A 210 13.11 2.28 9.34
N VAL A 211 13.21 1.10 8.71
CA VAL A 211 12.41 -0.09 9.07
C VAL A 211 12.59 -0.55 10.52
N PRO A 212 13.81 -0.59 11.09
CA PRO A 212 13.96 -0.99 12.50
C PRO A 212 13.18 -0.11 13.47
N PHE A 213 13.13 1.20 13.21
CA PHE A 213 12.38 2.15 14.05
C PHE A 213 10.88 1.85 14.01
N ILE A 214 10.31 1.62 12.83
CA ILE A 214 8.88 1.26 12.68
C ILE A 214 8.56 -0.04 13.43
N ARG A 215 9.41 -1.06 13.28
CA ARG A 215 9.22 -2.37 13.87
C ARG A 215 9.37 -2.37 15.39
N GLU A 216 10.32 -1.60 15.94
CA GLU A 216 10.49 -1.43 17.38
C GLU A 216 9.21 -0.88 18.05
N HIS A 217 8.44 -0.07 17.33
CA HIS A 217 7.18 0.50 17.82
C HIS A 217 5.96 -0.41 17.56
N GLY A 218 6.17 -1.64 17.10
CA GLY A 218 5.13 -2.66 16.95
C GLY A 218 4.24 -2.52 15.70
N THR A 219 4.65 -1.71 14.72
CA THR A 219 3.93 -1.55 13.45
C THR A 219 4.49 -2.49 12.39
N LYS A 220 3.60 -3.16 11.64
CA LYS A 220 3.99 -4.01 10.50
C LYS A 220 4.44 -3.18 9.31
N VAL A 221 5.47 -3.64 8.60
CA VAL A 221 6.02 -2.91 7.44
C VAL A 221 5.80 -3.69 6.16
N LEU A 222 5.10 -3.08 5.21
CA LEU A 222 4.88 -3.60 3.88
C LEU A 222 5.47 -2.67 2.82
N VAL A 223 5.53 -3.14 1.58
CA VAL A 223 5.80 -2.32 0.40
C VAL A 223 4.61 -2.41 -0.54
N ASP A 224 4.20 -1.26 -1.06
CA ASP A 224 3.29 -1.16 -2.21
C ASP A 224 4.16 -1.17 -3.47
N THR A 225 4.07 -2.19 -4.33
CA THR A 225 4.75 -2.21 -5.63
C THR A 225 3.90 -2.96 -6.65
N ASP A 226 3.41 -2.23 -7.65
CA ASP A 226 2.72 -2.78 -8.80
C ASP A 226 3.67 -3.67 -9.64
N GLY A 227 3.11 -4.64 -10.38
CA GLY A 227 3.86 -5.61 -11.18
C GLY A 227 4.24 -6.92 -10.48
N ASP A 228 5.20 -7.65 -11.07
CA ASP A 228 5.68 -8.95 -10.55
C ASP A 228 6.76 -8.77 -9.48
N VAL A 229 6.34 -8.84 -8.22
CA VAL A 229 7.23 -8.72 -7.05
C VAL A 229 8.00 -10.02 -6.71
N THR A 230 7.72 -11.14 -7.39
CA THR A 230 8.14 -12.49 -6.98
C THR A 230 9.65 -12.59 -6.71
N ARG A 231 10.46 -12.03 -7.60
CA ARG A 231 11.93 -12.05 -7.49
C ARG A 231 12.48 -11.12 -6.40
N MET A 232 11.69 -10.12 -5.99
CA MET A 232 12.12 -9.05 -5.07
C MET A 232 11.88 -9.42 -3.60
N ILE A 233 10.96 -10.34 -3.30
CA ILE A 233 10.63 -10.71 -1.92
C ILE A 233 11.87 -11.02 -1.06
N PRO A 234 12.89 -11.78 -1.52
CA PRO A 234 14.11 -11.99 -0.75
C PRO A 234 14.84 -10.69 -0.39
N TRP A 235 14.85 -9.70 -1.29
CA TRP A 235 15.50 -8.40 -1.09
C TRP A 235 14.76 -7.58 -0.03
N LEU A 236 13.43 -7.53 -0.14
CA LEU A 236 12.56 -6.86 0.83
C LEU A 236 12.73 -7.47 2.24
N ARG A 237 12.82 -8.80 2.34
CA ARG A 237 13.08 -9.47 3.62
C ARG A 237 14.44 -9.09 4.22
N ARG A 238 15.50 -8.91 3.41
CA ARG A 238 16.81 -8.41 3.89
C ARG A 238 16.74 -6.99 4.44
N ALA A 239 15.82 -6.18 3.91
CA ALA A 239 15.52 -4.84 4.40
C ALA A 239 14.63 -4.83 5.67
N GLY A 240 14.15 -5.99 6.11
CA GLY A 240 13.28 -6.13 7.27
C GLY A 240 11.80 -5.88 6.98
N ILE A 241 11.42 -5.74 5.71
CA ILE A 241 10.02 -5.62 5.28
C ILE A 241 9.33 -6.97 5.48
N GLU A 242 8.09 -6.93 5.98
CA GLU A 242 7.31 -8.09 6.40
C GLU A 242 6.23 -8.49 5.39
N GLY A 243 5.92 -7.66 4.40
CA GLY A 243 4.94 -8.01 3.38
C GLY A 243 4.87 -7.08 2.19
N VAL A 244 3.94 -7.39 1.29
CA VAL A 244 3.73 -6.66 0.04
C VAL A 244 2.26 -6.53 -0.31
N LEU A 245 1.97 -5.50 -1.09
CA LEU A 245 0.75 -5.31 -1.84
C LEU A 245 1.11 -4.67 -3.20
N PRO A 246 0.30 -4.83 -4.26
CA PRO A 246 -1.03 -5.45 -4.25
C PRO A 246 -1.16 -6.83 -4.90
N LEU A 247 -0.04 -7.40 -5.35
CA LEU A 247 0.05 -8.75 -5.93
C LEU A 247 -0.74 -8.89 -7.24
N GLU A 248 -0.40 -8.05 -8.22
CA GLU A 248 -1.11 -7.94 -9.50
C GLU A 248 -1.20 -9.28 -10.24
N ARG A 249 -2.44 -9.76 -10.44
CA ARG A 249 -2.67 -11.01 -11.17
C ARG A 249 -2.26 -10.88 -12.63
N GLN A 250 -2.46 -9.70 -13.19
CA GLN A 250 -2.15 -9.40 -14.59
C GLN A 250 -0.64 -9.39 -14.87
N ALA A 251 0.19 -9.23 -13.84
CA ALA A 251 1.64 -9.39 -13.90
C ALA A 251 2.10 -10.85 -13.73
N GLY A 252 1.17 -11.80 -13.56
CA GLY A 252 1.49 -13.21 -13.40
C GLY A 252 1.80 -13.63 -11.96
N VAL A 253 1.58 -12.75 -10.97
CA VAL A 253 1.80 -13.08 -9.55
C VAL A 253 0.91 -14.27 -9.16
N ASP A 254 1.53 -15.29 -8.58
CA ASP A 254 0.90 -16.52 -8.10
C ASP A 254 0.95 -16.57 -6.57
N LEU A 255 -0.08 -16.02 -5.92
CA LEU A 255 -0.13 -15.94 -4.46
C LEU A 255 -0.01 -17.32 -3.76
N PRO A 256 -0.70 -18.39 -4.19
CA PRO A 256 -0.45 -19.73 -3.65
C PRO A 256 1.02 -20.15 -3.67
N ALA A 257 1.72 -19.97 -4.79
CA ALA A 257 3.14 -20.28 -4.88
C ALA A 257 3.99 -19.38 -3.97
N LEU A 258 3.66 -18.08 -3.89
CA LEU A 258 4.33 -17.15 -2.98
C LEU A 258 4.13 -17.51 -1.51
N ARG A 259 2.92 -17.92 -1.11
CA ARG A 259 2.64 -18.36 0.26
C ARG A 259 3.40 -19.64 0.61
N GLU A 260 3.53 -20.58 -0.34
CA GLU A 260 4.35 -21.78 -0.14
C GLU A 260 5.84 -21.43 0.06
N ALA A 261 6.37 -20.53 -0.77
CA ALA A 261 7.77 -20.10 -0.68
C ALA A 261 8.06 -19.21 0.55
N TYR A 262 7.08 -18.42 0.98
CA TYR A 262 7.21 -17.43 2.05
C TYR A 262 6.03 -17.54 3.04
N PRO A 263 6.00 -18.61 3.86
CA PRO A 263 4.87 -18.91 4.75
C PRO A 263 4.65 -17.84 5.84
N ASP A 264 5.67 -17.05 6.17
CA ASP A 264 5.67 -16.00 7.20
C ASP A 264 5.51 -14.58 6.65
N PHE A 265 5.34 -14.42 5.33
CA PHE A 265 5.25 -13.10 4.69
C PHE A 265 3.81 -12.58 4.62
N LEU A 266 3.62 -11.28 4.78
CA LEU A 266 2.30 -10.65 4.78
C LEU A 266 1.88 -10.27 3.36
N PHE A 267 0.60 -10.44 3.06
CA PHE A 267 0.02 -10.18 1.75
C PHE A 267 -1.28 -9.39 1.88
N ILE A 268 -1.47 -8.37 1.05
CA ILE A 268 -2.75 -7.65 0.90
C ILE A 268 -3.06 -7.54 -0.60
N GLY A 269 -4.29 -7.88 -1.01
CA GLY A 269 -4.73 -7.80 -2.42
C GLY A 269 -4.90 -9.17 -3.09
N ALA A 270 -4.32 -9.32 -4.29
CA ALA A 270 -4.26 -10.52 -5.13
C ALA A 270 -5.54 -10.98 -5.86
N PHE A 271 -6.72 -10.41 -5.59
CA PHE A 271 -7.93 -10.77 -6.32
C PHE A 271 -7.96 -10.11 -7.70
N ASP A 272 -8.03 -10.91 -8.77
CA ASP A 272 -8.15 -10.43 -10.14
C ASP A 272 -9.43 -9.61 -10.35
N LYS A 273 -9.30 -8.28 -10.28
CA LYS A 273 -10.39 -7.32 -10.54
C LYS A 273 -11.00 -7.49 -11.94
N MET A 274 -10.26 -8.04 -12.90
CA MET A 274 -10.73 -8.26 -14.27
C MET A 274 -11.72 -9.42 -14.36
N THR A 275 -11.93 -10.20 -13.30
CA THR A 275 -13.01 -11.21 -13.22
C THR A 275 -14.37 -10.56 -13.03
N MET A 276 -14.44 -9.38 -12.41
CA MET A 276 -15.68 -8.66 -12.14
C MET A 276 -16.41 -8.34 -13.45
N ARG A 277 -15.71 -7.84 -14.47
CA ARG A 277 -16.32 -7.59 -15.80
C ARG A 277 -16.75 -8.86 -16.57
N LYS A 278 -16.38 -10.06 -16.10
CA LYS A 278 -16.66 -11.33 -16.79
C LYS A 278 -17.97 -11.95 -16.29
N SER A 279 -17.97 -12.54 -15.09
CA SER A 279 -19.13 -13.24 -14.52
C SER A 279 -18.95 -13.53 -13.02
N GLU A 280 -20.03 -13.89 -12.33
CA GLU A 280 -19.95 -14.41 -10.95
C GLU A 280 -19.16 -15.70 -10.86
N GLU A 281 -19.29 -16.58 -11.86
CA GLU A 281 -18.53 -17.82 -11.94
C GLU A 281 -17.01 -17.54 -12.02
N ALA A 282 -16.60 -16.54 -12.80
CA ALA A 282 -15.20 -16.12 -12.86
C ALA A 282 -14.71 -15.57 -11.52
N MET A 283 -15.52 -14.76 -10.82
CA MET A 283 -15.17 -14.26 -9.49
C MET A 283 -15.08 -15.40 -8.46
N ARG A 284 -16.02 -16.36 -8.49
CA ARG A 284 -15.98 -17.54 -7.61
C ARG A 284 -14.74 -18.38 -7.85
N GLY A 285 -14.38 -18.64 -9.11
CA GLY A 285 -13.15 -19.36 -9.45
C GLY A 285 -11.89 -18.64 -8.95
N GLU A 286 -11.89 -17.31 -8.93
CA GLU A 286 -10.79 -16.52 -8.38
C GLU A 286 -10.73 -16.60 -6.85
N PHE A 287 -11.88 -16.54 -6.16
CA PHE A 287 -11.92 -16.81 -4.72
C PHE A 287 -11.48 -18.24 -4.39
N ASP A 288 -11.91 -19.25 -5.15
CA ASP A 288 -11.47 -20.64 -4.98
C ASP A 288 -9.95 -20.79 -5.12
N ARG A 289 -9.34 -20.06 -6.06
CA ARG A 289 -7.88 -20.01 -6.23
C ARG A 289 -7.17 -19.43 -5.00
N LEU A 290 -7.71 -18.38 -4.42
CA LEU A 290 -7.14 -17.70 -3.25
C LEU A 290 -7.46 -18.40 -1.93
N PHE A 291 -8.53 -19.19 -1.89
CA PHE A 291 -9.08 -19.80 -0.68
C PHE A 291 -8.07 -20.62 0.14
N PRO A 292 -7.14 -21.41 -0.45
CA PRO A 292 -6.08 -22.06 0.32
C PRO A 292 -5.24 -21.09 1.15
N VAL A 293 -4.89 -19.93 0.59
CA VAL A 293 -4.07 -18.90 1.26
C VAL A 293 -4.88 -18.13 2.28
N MET A 294 -6.17 -17.87 2.01
CA MET A 294 -7.09 -17.21 2.96
C MET A 294 -7.16 -17.92 4.32
N LYS A 295 -6.93 -19.24 4.36
CA LYS A 295 -6.93 -20.04 5.59
C LYS A 295 -5.63 -19.96 6.41
N THR A 296 -4.56 -19.38 5.86
CA THR A 296 -3.21 -19.48 6.46
C THR A 296 -2.88 -18.38 7.47
N GLY A 297 -3.70 -17.33 7.55
CA GLY A 297 -3.30 -16.09 8.22
C GLY A 297 -2.30 -15.28 7.38
N GLY A 298 -1.97 -14.07 7.82
CA GLY A 298 -1.03 -13.18 7.13
C GLY A 298 -1.47 -12.74 5.72
N PHE A 299 -2.73 -12.96 5.35
CA PHE A 299 -3.28 -12.56 4.05
C PHE A 299 -4.61 -11.84 4.23
N ILE A 300 -4.68 -10.59 3.75
CA ILE A 300 -5.90 -9.80 3.68
C ILE A 300 -6.36 -9.78 2.21
N PRO A 301 -7.39 -10.55 1.83
CA PRO A 301 -7.90 -10.57 0.47
C PRO A 301 -8.52 -9.22 0.10
N SER A 302 -8.12 -8.69 -1.05
CA SER A 302 -8.68 -7.49 -1.65
C SER A 302 -8.38 -7.50 -3.15
N VAL A 303 -8.89 -6.55 -3.92
CA VAL A 303 -8.56 -6.45 -5.35
C VAL A 303 -7.06 -6.28 -5.55
N ASP A 304 -6.55 -6.72 -6.69
CA ASP A 304 -5.13 -6.61 -7.03
C ASP A 304 -4.75 -5.21 -7.57
N HIS A 305 -5.72 -4.32 -7.82
CA HIS A 305 -5.57 -2.88 -8.08
C HIS A 305 -6.96 -2.20 -8.10
N GLN A 306 -7.00 -0.90 -8.40
CA GLN A 306 -8.22 -0.12 -8.50
C GLN A 306 -9.27 -0.77 -9.42
N THR A 307 -10.48 -0.98 -8.88
CA THR A 307 -11.61 -1.58 -9.63
C THR A 307 -11.93 -0.76 -10.88
N PRO A 308 -11.93 -1.36 -12.08
CA PRO A 308 -11.99 -0.62 -13.33
C PRO A 308 -13.36 0.05 -13.56
N PRO A 309 -13.42 1.13 -14.37
CA PRO A 309 -14.66 1.88 -14.60
C PRO A 309 -15.80 1.10 -15.26
N ASP A 310 -15.48 0.00 -15.93
CA ASP A 310 -16.44 -0.88 -16.60
C ASP A 310 -17.03 -1.96 -15.66
N CYS A 311 -16.62 -2.01 -14.38
CA CYS A 311 -17.23 -2.89 -13.38
C CYS A 311 -18.61 -2.35 -12.93
N PRO A 312 -19.73 -3.06 -13.17
CA PRO A 312 -21.04 -2.64 -12.67
C PRO A 312 -21.12 -2.68 -11.13
N LEU A 313 -21.93 -1.80 -10.54
CA LEU A 313 -22.15 -1.71 -9.10
C LEU A 313 -22.71 -3.03 -8.54
N GLU A 314 -23.65 -3.67 -9.23
CA GLU A 314 -24.21 -4.97 -8.86
C GLU A 314 -23.12 -6.03 -8.73
N ARG A 315 -22.19 -6.05 -9.68
CA ARG A 315 -21.07 -7.00 -9.69
C ARG A 315 -20.10 -6.74 -8.55
N TYR A 316 -19.83 -5.47 -8.24
CA TYR A 316 -19.01 -5.13 -7.07
C TYR A 316 -19.69 -5.54 -5.76
N ARG A 317 -21.01 -5.38 -5.65
CA ARG A 317 -21.77 -5.91 -4.50
C ARG A 317 -21.68 -7.44 -4.40
N ALA A 318 -21.71 -8.14 -5.53
CA ALA A 318 -21.49 -9.58 -5.57
C ALA A 318 -20.07 -9.94 -5.10
N PHE A 319 -19.03 -9.19 -5.51
CA PHE A 319 -17.68 -9.33 -4.97
C PHE A 319 -17.63 -9.17 -3.45
N VAL A 320 -18.22 -8.10 -2.88
CA VAL A 320 -18.24 -7.89 -1.42
C VAL A 320 -18.97 -9.01 -0.70
N SER A 321 -20.09 -9.50 -1.26
CA SER A 321 -20.83 -10.65 -0.72
C SER A 321 -19.98 -11.92 -0.71
N MET A 322 -19.27 -12.21 -1.81
CA MET A 322 -18.36 -13.37 -1.89
C MET A 322 -17.15 -13.21 -0.97
N LEU A 323 -16.57 -12.01 -0.87
CA LEU A 323 -15.47 -11.73 0.06
C LEU A 323 -15.86 -12.06 1.50
N ARG A 324 -17.10 -11.73 1.89
CA ARG A 324 -17.68 -12.15 3.18
C ARG A 324 -17.81 -13.66 3.29
N GLU A 325 -18.47 -14.28 2.31
CA GLU A 325 -18.71 -15.74 2.27
C GLU A 325 -17.39 -16.52 2.45
N TYR A 326 -16.38 -16.19 1.64
CA TYR A 326 -15.07 -16.83 1.69
C TYR A 326 -14.27 -16.44 2.93
N GLY A 327 -14.39 -15.21 3.43
CA GLY A 327 -13.76 -14.77 4.68
C GLY A 327 -14.27 -15.54 5.90
N GLU A 328 -15.59 -15.75 6.00
CA GLU A 328 -16.21 -16.58 7.04
C GLU A 328 -15.85 -18.07 6.88
N LYS A 329 -15.86 -18.56 5.64
CA LYS A 329 -15.48 -19.94 5.33
C LYS A 329 -14.01 -20.23 5.67
N ALA A 330 -13.10 -19.30 5.37
CA ALA A 330 -11.68 -19.44 5.66
C ALA A 330 -11.43 -19.51 7.17
N VAL A 331 -12.12 -18.67 7.96
CA VAL A 331 -12.10 -18.76 9.41
C VAL A 331 -12.76 -20.07 9.89
N ARG A 332 -13.80 -20.60 9.27
CA ARG A 332 -14.36 -21.88 9.75
C ARG A 332 -13.46 -23.09 9.47
N GLU A 333 -12.73 -23.08 8.35
CA GLU A 333 -12.05 -24.26 7.79
C GLU A 333 -10.51 -24.26 7.92
N GLY A 334 -9.88 -23.12 8.20
CA GLY A 334 -8.46 -23.02 8.57
C GLY A 334 -8.27 -23.14 10.07
#